data_AF-A0A1V1T8V2-F1
#
_entry.id   AF-A0A1V1T8V2-F1
#
_cell.length_a   1.000
_cell.length_b   1.000
_cell.length_c   1.000
_cell.angle_alpha   90.00
_cell.angle_beta   90.00
_cell.angle_gamma   90.00
#
_symmetry.space_group_name_H-M   'P 1'
#
loop_
_entity.id
_entity.type
_entity.pdbx_description
1 polymer ?
#
loop_
_entity_poly.entity_id
_entity_poly.type
_entity_poly.pdbx_seq_one_letter_code
_entity_poly.pdbx_strand_id
1 'polypeptide(L)'
;MLSYTFVAILGSIVTSVPVAAFSGFPRLKQLMKIDVLNPADLNNVGSDAGDDSFELLGDLITLSRSNLTQVGRDVTDLLMNYGSPESDVAYVDVPALNSTACAQDTCCVWKHIADQMADLYRGESGRCTKWARMAVRLGFHDAGAWSKSTAYQGGGADGSICLTNEYTLPENGGLEDMCLQMLTWYDEWHNEKGFNVSMADLIRYV
;
A
#
# COMPACT_ATOMS: atom_id res chain seq x y z
N MET A 1 21.30 -22.35 -64.34
CA MET A 1 20.77 -23.08 -63.16
C MET A 1 19.75 -22.17 -62.50
N LEU A 2 18.47 -22.55 -62.49
CA LEU A 2 17.40 -21.84 -61.79
C LEU A 2 17.52 -22.13 -60.29
N SER A 3 17.54 -21.09 -59.44
CA SER A 3 17.36 -21.22 -57.99
C SER A 3 15.97 -20.71 -57.61
N TYR A 4 15.15 -21.60 -57.06
CA TYR A 4 13.84 -21.28 -56.48
C TYR A 4 14.02 -20.74 -55.06
N THR A 5 13.49 -19.55 -54.79
CA THR A 5 13.33 -18.99 -53.45
C THR A 5 12.05 -19.54 -52.81
N PHE A 6 12.18 -20.34 -51.76
CA PHE A 6 11.06 -20.72 -50.88
C PHE A 6 10.89 -19.67 -49.79
N VAL A 7 9.71 -19.05 -49.72
CA VAL A 7 9.29 -18.20 -48.60
C VAL A 7 8.68 -19.10 -47.53
N ALA A 8 9.27 -19.14 -46.34
CA ALA A 8 8.73 -19.86 -45.19
C ALA A 8 7.91 -18.88 -44.32
N ILE A 9 6.60 -19.13 -44.22
CA ILE A 9 5.68 -18.41 -43.33
C ILE A 9 5.79 -19.05 -41.94
N LEU A 10 6.27 -18.29 -40.94
CA LEU A 10 6.28 -18.71 -39.54
C LEU A 10 4.88 -18.51 -38.95
N GLY A 11 4.13 -19.59 -38.76
CA GLY A 11 2.90 -19.62 -37.97
C GLY A 11 3.21 -19.78 -36.48
N SER A 12 2.60 -18.94 -35.64
CA SER A 12 2.71 -19.01 -34.17
C SER A 12 1.99 -20.26 -33.64
N ILE A 13 2.73 -21.18 -33.01
CA ILE A 13 2.16 -22.32 -32.28
C ILE A 13 1.99 -21.89 -30.81
N VAL A 14 0.75 -21.77 -30.35
CA VAL A 14 0.43 -21.64 -28.92
C VAL A 14 0.41 -23.04 -28.32
N THR A 15 1.47 -23.43 -27.62
CA THR A 15 1.48 -24.66 -26.81
C THR A 15 0.89 -24.36 -25.44
N SER A 16 -0.32 -24.83 -25.16
CA SER A 16 -0.86 -24.86 -23.80
C SER A 16 -0.17 -25.99 -23.02
N VAL A 17 0.60 -25.62 -22.00
CA VAL A 17 1.18 -26.59 -21.07
C VAL A 17 0.10 -26.94 -20.03
N PRO A 18 -0.29 -28.22 -19.87
CA PRO A 18 -1.20 -28.60 -18.82
C PRO A 18 -0.46 -28.49 -17.48
N VAL A 19 -0.96 -27.64 -16.58
CA VAL A 19 -0.48 -27.59 -15.19
C VAL A 19 -0.95 -28.86 -14.49
N ALA A 20 -0.09 -29.88 -14.46
CA ALA A 20 -0.28 -31.03 -13.60
C ALA A 20 -0.11 -30.56 -12.15
N ALA A 21 -1.20 -30.62 -11.38
CA ALA A 21 -1.22 -30.24 -9.97
C ALA A 21 -0.31 -31.17 -9.14
N PHE A 22 0.64 -30.60 -8.40
CA PHE A 22 1.44 -31.33 -7.43
C PHE A 22 0.56 -31.82 -6.26
N SER A 23 0.56 -33.13 -6.02
CA SER A 23 -0.08 -33.75 -4.86
C SER A 23 0.69 -33.38 -3.58
N GLY A 24 0.05 -32.60 -2.69
CA GLY A 24 0.61 -32.23 -1.38
C GLY A 24 0.44 -30.77 -0.96
N PHE A 25 -0.10 -29.91 -1.82
CA PHE A 25 -0.42 -28.53 -1.43
C PHE A 25 -1.58 -28.49 -0.41
N PRO A 26 -1.48 -27.71 0.69
CA PRO A 26 -2.56 -27.51 1.66
C PRO A 26 -3.71 -26.62 1.11
N ARG A 27 -3.98 -26.73 -0.19
CA ARG A 27 -5.07 -26.02 -0.87
C ARG A 27 -6.43 -26.42 -0.33
N LEU A 28 -6.64 -27.67 0.11
CA LEU A 28 -7.95 -28.09 0.62
C LEU A 28 -8.37 -27.33 1.88
N LYS A 29 -7.45 -27.07 2.82
CA LYS A 29 -7.76 -26.28 4.03
C LYS A 29 -8.00 -24.80 3.72
N GLN A 30 -7.33 -24.27 2.69
CA GLN A 30 -7.49 -22.89 2.26
C GLN A 30 -8.76 -22.70 1.41
N LEU A 31 -9.13 -23.70 0.61
CA LEU A 31 -10.38 -23.79 -0.15
C LEU A 31 -11.58 -23.99 0.79
N MET A 32 -11.46 -24.85 1.81
CA MET A 32 -12.51 -24.98 2.83
C MET A 32 -12.71 -23.70 3.66
N LYS A 33 -11.69 -22.84 3.80
CA LYS A 33 -11.87 -21.51 4.42
C LYS A 33 -12.57 -20.51 3.48
N ILE A 34 -12.49 -20.71 2.17
CA ILE A 34 -13.24 -19.95 1.17
C ILE A 34 -14.69 -20.45 1.10
N ASP A 35 -14.94 -21.75 1.30
CA ASP A 35 -16.30 -22.31 1.37
C ASP A 35 -17.01 -22.03 2.71
N VAL A 36 -16.27 -21.54 3.72
CA VAL A 36 -16.81 -20.97 4.97
C VAL A 36 -16.64 -19.45 4.95
N LEU A 37 -16.90 -18.84 3.80
CA LEU A 37 -17.35 -17.44 3.78
C LEU A 37 -18.75 -17.41 4.41
N ASN A 38 -18.97 -16.41 5.25
CA ASN A 38 -20.26 -16.16 5.90
C ASN A 38 -21.35 -16.12 4.81
N PRO A 39 -22.52 -16.73 4.96
CA PRO A 39 -23.63 -16.58 4.00
C PRO A 39 -23.99 -15.11 3.72
N ALA A 40 -23.59 -14.18 4.59
CA ALA A 40 -23.64 -12.74 4.35
C ALA A 40 -22.76 -12.27 3.17
N ASP A 41 -21.62 -12.92 2.90
CA ASP A 41 -20.69 -12.57 1.81
C ASP A 41 -21.10 -13.17 0.45
N LEU A 42 -21.83 -14.28 0.42
CA LEU A 42 -22.28 -14.90 -0.84
C LEU A 42 -23.42 -14.13 -1.52
N ASN A 43 -24.22 -13.39 -0.73
CA ASN A 43 -25.23 -12.47 -1.23
C ASN A 43 -24.73 -11.02 -1.31
N ASN A 44 -23.54 -10.75 -0.78
CA ASN A 44 -22.82 -9.50 -0.96
C ASN A 44 -21.80 -9.66 -2.08
N VAL A 45 -22.29 -10.01 -3.27
CA VAL A 45 -21.65 -9.50 -4.48
C VAL A 45 -21.88 -8.01 -4.39
N GLY A 46 -20.96 -7.28 -3.74
CA GLY A 46 -21.07 -5.85 -3.51
C GLY A 46 -21.41 -5.20 -4.83
N SER A 47 -22.69 -4.91 -5.03
CA SER A 47 -23.16 -4.22 -6.20
C SER A 47 -22.77 -2.78 -5.95
N ASP A 48 -21.54 -2.45 -6.34
CA ASP A 48 -20.98 -1.10 -6.42
C ASP A 48 -21.69 -0.33 -7.54
N ALA A 49 -23.01 -0.28 -7.46
CA ALA A 49 -23.88 0.28 -8.48
C ALA A 49 -24.45 1.63 -8.01
N GLY A 50 -23.93 2.21 -6.92
CA GLY A 50 -24.58 3.35 -6.28
C GLY A 50 -23.76 4.31 -5.42
N ASP A 51 -22.47 4.08 -5.12
CA ASP A 51 -21.75 4.90 -4.11
C ASP A 51 -20.37 5.42 -4.58
N ASP A 52 -20.15 5.62 -5.87
CA ASP A 52 -18.97 6.36 -6.34
C ASP A 52 -19.05 7.82 -5.84
N SER A 53 -18.17 8.18 -4.89
CA SER A 53 -18.00 9.55 -4.42
C SER A 53 -16.87 10.23 -5.21
N PHE A 54 -17.22 11.28 -5.95
CA PHE A 54 -16.25 12.21 -6.58
C PHE A 54 -16.06 13.48 -5.74
N GLU A 55 -16.30 13.39 -4.42
CA GLU A 55 -16.13 14.50 -3.51
C GLU A 55 -14.65 14.70 -3.17
N LEU A 56 -14.13 15.88 -3.48
CA LEU A 56 -12.80 16.29 -3.01
C LEU A 56 -12.84 16.62 -1.52
N LEU A 57 -11.72 16.39 -0.83
CA LEU A 57 -11.59 16.61 0.61
C LEU A 57 -10.36 17.47 0.93
N GLY A 58 -10.39 18.12 2.11
CA GLY A 58 -9.26 18.88 2.65
C GLY A 58 -8.79 19.99 1.69
N ASP A 59 -7.47 20.07 1.53
CA ASP A 59 -6.80 21.08 0.70
C ASP A 59 -7.18 20.99 -0.79
N LEU A 60 -7.66 19.84 -1.25
CA LEU A 60 -8.09 19.66 -2.64
C LEU A 60 -9.36 20.44 -2.98
N ILE A 61 -10.13 20.87 -1.97
CA ILE A 61 -11.30 21.74 -2.14
C ILE A 61 -10.86 23.22 -2.24
N THR A 62 -9.85 23.62 -1.46
CA THR A 62 -9.57 25.04 -1.19
C THR A 62 -8.42 25.59 -2.05
N LEU A 63 -7.45 24.76 -2.39
CA LEU A 63 -6.31 25.16 -3.21
C LEU A 63 -6.69 25.15 -4.70
N SER A 64 -6.28 26.19 -5.41
CA SER A 64 -6.35 26.17 -6.87
C SER A 64 -5.40 25.11 -7.44
N ARG A 65 -5.72 24.58 -8.63
CA ARG A 65 -4.89 23.56 -9.30
C ARG A 65 -3.43 24.00 -9.53
N SER A 66 -3.19 25.31 -9.69
CA SER A 66 -1.84 25.89 -9.81
C SER A 66 -1.04 25.87 -8.53
N ASN A 67 -1.71 25.80 -7.37
CA ASN A 67 -1.09 25.78 -6.05
C ASN A 67 -0.89 24.35 -5.53
N LEU A 68 -1.44 23.34 -6.20
CA LEU A 68 -1.19 21.94 -5.89
C LEU A 68 0.20 21.49 -6.38
N THR A 69 0.79 20.54 -5.66
CA THR A 69 1.92 19.76 -6.17
C THR A 69 1.47 18.86 -7.34
N GLN A 70 2.40 18.23 -8.06
CA GLN A 70 2.02 17.26 -9.09
C GLN A 70 1.21 16.11 -8.49
N VAL A 71 1.68 15.54 -7.36
CA VAL A 71 0.95 14.49 -6.62
C VAL A 71 -0.44 14.97 -6.19
N GLY A 72 -0.59 16.21 -5.70
CA GLY A 72 -1.90 16.75 -5.34
C GLY A 72 -2.88 16.85 -6.53
N ARG A 73 -2.36 17.16 -7.73
CA ARG A 73 -3.16 17.12 -8.97
C ARG A 73 -3.52 15.69 -9.37
N ASP A 74 -2.58 14.77 -9.29
CA ASP A 74 -2.80 13.36 -9.65
C ASP A 74 -3.84 12.73 -8.71
N VAL A 75 -3.75 12.97 -7.40
CA VAL A 75 -4.76 12.53 -6.42
C VAL A 75 -6.12 13.17 -6.68
N THR A 76 -6.16 14.46 -7.03
CA THR A 76 -7.41 15.13 -7.43
C THR A 76 -8.04 14.44 -8.63
N ASP A 77 -7.25 14.14 -9.67
CA ASP A 77 -7.74 13.48 -10.88
C ASP A 77 -8.24 12.06 -10.55
N LEU A 78 -7.51 11.31 -9.71
CA LEU A 78 -7.90 9.96 -9.26
C LEU A 78 -9.22 9.96 -8.48
N LEU A 79 -9.41 10.89 -7.53
CA LEU A 79 -10.65 11.03 -6.78
C LEU A 79 -11.84 11.40 -7.68
N MET A 80 -11.57 12.05 -8.81
CA MET A 80 -12.57 12.38 -9.81
C MET A 80 -12.74 11.26 -10.88
N ASN A 81 -12.14 10.09 -10.65
CA ASN A 81 -12.14 8.92 -11.55
C ASN A 81 -11.48 9.19 -12.92
N TYR A 82 -10.36 9.91 -12.89
CA TYR A 82 -9.47 10.13 -14.01
C TYR A 82 -8.02 9.75 -13.64
N GLY A 83 -7.16 9.57 -14.65
CA GLY A 83 -5.73 9.36 -14.44
C GLY A 83 -5.32 7.90 -14.21
N SER A 84 -4.04 7.71 -13.89
CA SER A 84 -3.44 6.39 -13.60
C SER A 84 -3.11 6.31 -12.11
N PRO A 85 -3.57 5.27 -11.40
CA PRO A 85 -3.22 5.08 -9.99
C PRO A 85 -1.77 4.62 -9.81
N GLU A 86 -1.08 4.29 -10.91
CA GLU A 86 0.29 3.81 -10.93
C GLU A 86 1.23 4.87 -11.52
N SER A 87 2.42 4.95 -10.93
CA SER A 87 3.53 5.78 -11.39
C SER A 87 4.68 4.89 -11.84
N ASP A 88 5.29 5.22 -12.97
CA ASP A 88 6.49 4.53 -13.50
C ASP A 88 7.80 5.11 -12.93
N VAL A 89 7.72 6.04 -11.96
CA VAL A 89 8.90 6.68 -11.37
C VAL A 89 9.68 5.65 -10.54
N ALA A 90 10.90 5.33 -11.00
CA ALA A 90 11.82 4.48 -10.28
C ALA A 90 12.87 5.31 -9.52
N TYR A 91 13.08 4.98 -8.25
CA TYR A 91 14.10 5.58 -7.39
C TYR A 91 15.29 4.61 -7.24
N VAL A 92 16.20 4.62 -8.23
CA VAL A 92 17.22 3.57 -8.42
C VAL A 92 18.58 3.88 -7.80
N ASP A 93 19.00 5.14 -7.79
CA ASP A 93 20.31 5.57 -7.27
C ASP A 93 20.11 6.30 -5.94
N VAL A 94 20.09 5.51 -4.86
CA VAL A 94 19.78 5.99 -3.50
C VAL A 94 21.07 6.47 -2.84
N PRO A 95 21.20 7.77 -2.52
CA PRO A 95 22.38 8.27 -1.83
C PRO A 95 22.52 7.64 -0.44
N ALA A 96 23.77 7.58 0.05
CA ALA A 96 24.02 7.16 1.43
C ALA A 96 23.28 8.09 2.41
N LEU A 97 22.68 7.51 3.45
CA LEU A 97 21.81 8.23 4.40
C LEU A 97 22.46 9.48 5.01
N ASN A 98 23.76 9.44 5.28
CA ASN A 98 24.53 10.54 5.87
C ASN A 98 25.16 11.49 4.84
N SER A 99 24.84 11.36 3.56
CA SER A 99 25.39 12.20 2.50
C SER A 99 24.64 13.52 2.37
N THR A 100 25.33 14.57 1.89
CA THR A 100 24.69 15.84 1.54
C THR A 100 23.61 15.67 0.48
N ALA A 101 23.79 14.73 -0.46
CA ALA A 101 22.79 14.43 -1.48
C ALA A 101 21.49 13.91 -0.87
N CYS A 102 21.58 12.99 0.11
CA CYS A 102 20.41 12.49 0.82
C CYS A 102 19.73 13.59 1.65
N ALA A 103 20.50 14.46 2.30
CA ALA A 103 19.95 15.57 3.07
C ALA A 103 19.21 16.62 2.22
N GLN A 104 19.54 16.74 0.93
CA GLN A 104 18.88 17.65 -0.02
C GLN A 104 17.62 17.04 -0.64
N ASP A 105 17.50 15.71 -0.65
CA ASP A 105 16.36 14.98 -1.19
C ASP A 105 15.46 14.51 -0.04
N THR A 106 14.31 15.17 0.11
CA THR A 106 13.32 14.85 1.15
C THR A 106 12.82 13.39 1.08
N CYS A 107 12.92 12.74 -0.08
CA CYS A 107 12.50 11.36 -0.28
C CYS A 107 13.60 10.33 0.01
N CYS A 108 14.87 10.74 0.15
CA CYS A 108 15.97 9.80 0.31
C CYS A 108 15.84 8.93 1.58
N VAL A 109 15.49 9.55 2.73
CA VAL A 109 15.29 8.83 3.99
C VAL A 109 14.23 7.73 3.87
N TRP A 110 13.17 8.00 3.11
CA TRP A 110 12.05 7.10 2.93
C TRP A 110 12.44 5.80 2.24
N LYS A 111 13.38 5.83 1.30
CA LYS A 111 13.87 4.60 0.69
C LYS A 111 14.59 3.68 1.68
N HIS A 112 15.41 4.26 2.57
CA HIS A 112 16.10 3.51 3.63
C HIS A 112 15.10 2.91 4.63
N ILE A 113 14.04 3.66 4.97
CA ILE A 113 12.92 3.17 5.78
C ILE A 113 12.19 2.01 5.06
N ALA A 114 11.85 2.17 3.77
CA ALA A 114 11.19 1.12 2.98
C ALA A 114 11.99 -0.17 2.95
N ASP A 115 13.31 -0.09 2.79
CA ASP A 115 14.16 -1.28 2.76
C ASP A 115 14.15 -2.02 4.09
N GLN A 116 14.22 -1.27 5.21
CA GLN A 116 14.09 -1.85 6.55
C GLN A 116 12.71 -2.49 6.77
N MET A 117 11.63 -1.83 6.34
CA MET A 117 10.27 -2.37 6.43
C MET A 117 10.11 -3.63 5.56
N ALA A 118 10.67 -3.61 4.35
CA ALA A 118 10.60 -4.72 3.40
C ALA A 118 11.24 -6.00 3.96
N ASP A 119 12.32 -5.89 4.72
CA ASP A 119 12.97 -7.02 5.40
C ASP A 119 12.02 -7.71 6.41
N LEU A 120 11.15 -6.94 7.07
CA LEU A 120 10.13 -7.49 7.97
C LEU A 120 8.88 -7.99 7.21
N TYR A 121 8.54 -7.32 6.11
CA TYR A 121 7.32 -7.57 5.35
C TYR A 121 7.44 -8.75 4.39
N ARG A 122 8.65 -9.10 3.95
CA ARG A 122 8.88 -10.19 2.99
C ARG A 122 9.62 -11.35 3.65
N GLY A 123 8.96 -12.50 3.74
CA GLY A 123 9.58 -13.72 4.27
C GLY A 123 10.55 -14.34 3.26
N GLU A 124 11.31 -15.35 3.69
CA GLU A 124 12.30 -16.07 2.87
C GLU A 124 11.76 -16.61 1.54
N SER A 125 10.46 -16.98 1.51
CA SER A 125 9.78 -17.44 0.30
C SER A 125 9.40 -16.33 -0.70
N GLY A 126 9.71 -15.07 -0.39
CA GLY A 126 9.25 -13.89 -1.13
C GLY A 126 7.80 -13.49 -0.86
N ARG A 127 7.09 -14.21 0.02
CA ARG A 127 5.68 -13.93 0.36
C ARG A 127 5.55 -12.90 1.47
N CYS A 128 4.47 -12.12 1.42
CA CYS A 128 4.10 -11.18 2.48
C CYS A 128 3.91 -11.88 3.83
N THR A 129 4.63 -11.40 4.86
CA THR A 129 4.57 -11.91 6.23
C THR A 129 3.29 -11.47 6.94
N LYS A 130 3.14 -11.86 8.22
CA LYS A 130 2.05 -11.32 9.06
C LYS A 130 2.15 -9.79 9.20
N TRP A 131 3.37 -9.27 9.26
CA TRP A 131 3.65 -7.84 9.46
C TRP A 131 3.12 -7.01 8.30
N ALA A 132 3.38 -7.42 7.06
CA ALA A 132 2.85 -6.75 5.88
C ALA A 132 1.31 -6.62 5.91
N ARG A 133 0.60 -7.69 6.31
CA ARG A 133 -0.86 -7.66 6.38
C ARG A 133 -1.38 -6.78 7.53
N MET A 134 -0.69 -6.81 8.68
CA MET A 134 -1.04 -5.95 9.79
C MET A 134 -0.78 -4.48 9.47
N ALA A 135 0.29 -4.16 8.74
CA ALA A 135 0.62 -2.81 8.31
C ALA A 135 -0.46 -2.22 7.38
N VAL A 136 -0.91 -2.99 6.39
CA VAL A 136 -2.03 -2.58 5.51
C VAL A 136 -3.31 -2.33 6.33
N ARG A 137 -3.66 -3.24 7.25
CA ARG A 137 -4.83 -3.06 8.12
C ARG A 137 -4.67 -1.86 9.06
N LEU A 138 -3.50 -1.69 9.67
CA LEU A 138 -3.20 -0.57 10.56
C LEU A 138 -3.46 0.75 9.86
N GLY A 139 -3.00 0.85 8.62
CA GLY A 139 -3.26 1.97 7.75
C GLY A 139 -4.72 2.36 7.55
N PHE A 140 -5.55 1.36 7.33
CA PHE A 140 -6.99 1.56 7.22
C PHE A 140 -7.59 2.03 8.55
N HIS A 141 -7.18 1.42 9.66
CA HIS A 141 -7.72 1.78 10.98
C HIS A 141 -7.28 3.17 11.45
N ASP A 142 -6.06 3.60 11.12
CA ASP A 142 -5.59 4.98 11.37
C ASP A 142 -6.45 5.98 10.60
N ALA A 143 -6.53 5.83 9.27
CA ALA A 143 -7.29 6.75 8.42
C ALA A 143 -8.81 6.71 8.65
N GLY A 144 -9.36 5.53 8.93
CA GLY A 144 -10.79 5.25 8.97
C GLY A 144 -11.51 5.78 10.20
N ALA A 145 -10.80 6.26 11.21
CA ALA A 145 -11.39 6.89 12.40
C ALA A 145 -11.95 8.29 12.12
N TRP A 146 -11.71 8.85 10.93
CA TRP A 146 -12.16 10.19 10.57
C TRP A 146 -13.60 10.24 10.03
N SER A 147 -14.32 11.33 10.33
CA SER A 147 -15.67 11.59 9.85
C SER A 147 -15.88 13.07 9.53
N LYS A 148 -16.60 13.36 8.44
CA LYS A 148 -16.99 14.74 8.05
C LYS A 148 -17.80 15.45 9.13
N SER A 149 -18.73 14.74 9.79
CA SER A 149 -19.62 15.35 10.78
C SER A 149 -18.91 15.72 12.07
N THR A 150 -17.77 15.10 12.35
CA THR A 150 -16.97 15.27 13.56
C THR A 150 -15.50 15.53 13.23
N ALA A 151 -15.21 16.19 12.10
CA ALA A 151 -13.85 16.39 11.60
C ALA A 151 -12.94 17.14 12.58
N TYR A 152 -13.50 17.86 13.55
CA TYR A 152 -12.76 18.53 14.62
C TYR A 152 -12.30 17.59 15.75
N GLN A 153 -12.74 16.33 15.76
CA GLN A 153 -12.48 15.35 16.83
C GLN A 153 -11.33 14.37 16.52
N GLY A 154 -10.84 14.32 15.28
CA GLY A 154 -9.75 13.43 14.86
C GLY A 154 -9.15 13.85 13.52
N GLY A 155 -7.93 13.40 13.21
CA GLY A 155 -7.19 13.81 12.00
C GLY A 155 -7.17 12.77 10.87
N GLY A 156 -7.65 11.55 11.09
CA GLY A 156 -7.63 10.48 10.10
C GLY A 156 -6.26 9.87 9.99
N ALA A 157 -5.62 9.95 8.82
CA ALA A 157 -4.28 9.41 8.60
C ALA A 157 -3.21 10.28 9.31
N ASP A 158 -3.24 10.30 10.64
CA ASP A 158 -2.46 11.19 11.51
C ASP A 158 -1.54 10.41 12.46
N GLY A 159 -1.56 9.08 12.42
CA GLY A 159 -0.77 8.20 13.28
C GLY A 159 -1.23 8.14 14.73
N SER A 160 -2.36 8.74 15.05
CA SER A 160 -2.97 8.71 16.38
C SER A 160 -3.12 7.28 16.89
N ILE A 161 -3.45 6.33 16.01
CA ILE A 161 -3.77 4.97 16.44
C ILE A 161 -2.67 4.34 17.30
N CYS A 162 -1.40 4.63 16.99
CA CYS A 162 -0.24 4.16 17.74
C CYS A 162 0.25 5.16 18.81
N LEU A 163 0.08 6.47 18.57
CA LEU A 163 0.55 7.52 19.49
C LEU A 163 -0.34 7.71 20.73
N THR A 164 -1.63 7.39 20.64
CA THR A 164 -2.63 7.62 21.70
C THR A 164 -3.13 6.33 22.35
N ASN A 165 -2.53 5.18 21.99
CA ASN A 165 -2.94 3.84 22.43
C ASN A 165 -4.34 3.40 21.97
N GLU A 166 -4.91 3.98 20.90
CA GLU A 166 -6.18 3.49 20.33
C GLU A 166 -6.07 2.05 19.83
N TYR A 167 -4.87 1.55 19.51
CA TYR A 167 -4.65 0.13 19.20
C TYR A 167 -5.08 -0.83 20.33
N THR A 168 -5.30 -0.34 21.55
CA THR A 168 -5.80 -1.14 22.69
C THR A 168 -7.33 -1.27 22.72
N LEU A 169 -8.03 -0.50 21.88
CA LEU A 169 -9.48 -0.58 21.77
C LEU A 169 -9.91 -1.92 21.13
N PRO A 170 -11.03 -2.52 21.56
CA PRO A 170 -11.48 -3.81 21.04
C PRO A 170 -11.62 -3.87 19.50
N GLU A 171 -12.08 -2.79 18.88
CA GLU A 171 -12.21 -2.63 17.42
C GLU A 171 -10.86 -2.69 16.67
N ASN A 172 -9.76 -2.35 17.36
CA ASN A 172 -8.41 -2.38 16.83
C ASN A 172 -7.65 -3.65 17.20
N GLY A 173 -8.30 -4.63 17.83
CA GLY A 173 -7.68 -5.86 18.29
C GLY A 173 -6.87 -6.58 17.21
N GLY A 174 -5.68 -7.03 17.55
CA GLY A 174 -4.71 -7.66 16.64
C GLY A 174 -3.80 -6.66 15.89
N LEU A 175 -3.83 -5.38 16.23
CA LEU A 175 -2.90 -4.36 15.72
C LEU A 175 -1.80 -3.98 16.73
N GLU A 176 -1.84 -4.51 17.95
CA GLU A 176 -0.95 -4.17 19.06
C GLU A 176 0.52 -4.40 18.66
N ASP A 177 0.86 -5.60 18.18
CA ASP A 177 2.20 -5.95 17.69
C ASP A 177 2.70 -4.93 16.64
N MET A 178 1.83 -4.56 15.69
CA MET A 178 2.20 -3.67 14.59
C MET A 178 2.39 -2.22 15.06
N CYS A 179 1.55 -1.73 15.98
CA CYS A 179 1.75 -0.40 16.55
C CYS A 179 3.03 -0.33 17.38
N LEU A 180 3.37 -1.36 18.15
CA LEU A 180 4.65 -1.41 18.86
C LEU A 180 5.84 -1.41 17.90
N GLN A 181 5.72 -2.11 16.76
CA GLN A 181 6.74 -2.05 15.71
C GLN A 181 6.84 -0.67 15.05
N MET A 182 5.72 0.01 14.80
CA MET A 182 5.69 1.38 14.28
C MET A 182 6.31 2.37 15.26
N LEU A 183 6.04 2.24 16.56
CA LEU A 183 6.68 3.03 17.62
C LEU A 183 8.19 2.80 17.65
N THR A 184 8.65 1.56 17.46
CA THR A 184 10.08 1.25 17.37
C THR A 184 10.74 1.98 16.19
N TRP A 185 10.11 1.97 15.01
CA TRP A 185 10.63 2.70 13.86
C TRP A 185 10.52 4.22 14.04
N TYR A 186 9.46 4.71 14.66
CA TYR A 186 9.31 6.12 14.97
C TYR A 186 10.42 6.60 15.91
N ASP A 187 10.69 5.87 16.99
CA ASP A 187 11.79 6.17 17.90
C ASP A 187 13.14 6.16 17.17
N GLU A 188 13.42 5.13 16.36
CA GLU A 188 14.66 5.06 15.60
C GLU A 188 14.83 6.24 14.62
N TRP A 189 13.83 6.51 13.78
CA TRP A 189 13.96 7.44 12.66
C TRP A 189 13.71 8.89 13.06
N HIS A 190 12.68 9.14 13.88
CA HIS A 190 12.31 10.48 14.33
C HIS A 190 13.15 10.91 15.54
N ASN A 191 13.13 10.13 16.63
CA ASN A 191 13.70 10.56 17.91
C ASN A 191 15.24 10.40 17.95
N GLU A 192 15.76 9.24 17.57
CA GLU A 192 17.18 8.93 17.70
C GLU A 192 18.02 9.51 16.56
N LYS A 193 17.58 9.34 15.31
CA LYS A 193 18.28 9.86 14.13
C LYS A 193 17.92 11.30 13.77
N GLY A 194 16.82 11.84 14.31
CA GLY A 194 16.42 13.23 14.12
C GLY A 194 15.85 13.55 12.73
N PHE A 195 15.36 12.56 11.98
CA PHE A 195 14.70 12.83 10.69
C PHE A 195 13.27 13.37 10.90
N ASN A 196 12.82 14.22 10.00
CA ASN A 196 11.44 14.72 9.99
C ASN A 196 10.49 13.66 9.41
N VAL A 197 10.30 12.57 10.16
CA VAL A 197 9.45 11.43 9.83
C VAL A 197 8.29 11.42 10.81
N SER A 198 7.06 11.57 10.34
CA SER A 198 5.89 11.50 11.21
C SER A 198 5.39 10.06 11.38
N MET A 199 4.65 9.78 12.46
CA MET A 199 3.98 8.48 12.63
C MET A 199 2.96 8.23 11.51
N ALA A 200 2.23 9.29 11.11
CA ALA A 200 1.31 9.25 9.99
C ALA A 200 2.00 8.75 8.71
N ASP A 201 3.12 9.37 8.35
CA ASP A 201 3.86 9.00 7.15
C ASP A 201 4.41 7.56 7.27
N LEU A 202 4.94 7.14 8.42
CA LEU A 202 5.40 5.75 8.63
C LEU A 202 4.28 4.74 8.41
N ILE A 203 3.08 5.01 8.92
CA ILE A 203 1.93 4.13 8.76
C ILE A 203 1.43 4.14 7.31
N ARG A 204 1.54 5.26 6.57
CA ARG A 204 1.11 5.37 5.16
C ARG A 204 2.14 4.86 4.15
N TYR A 205 3.41 4.78 4.50
CA TYR A 205 4.49 4.37 3.60
C TYR A 205 4.66 2.84 3.43
N VAL A 206 3.68 2.06 3.89
CA VAL A 206 3.70 0.57 3.96
C VAL A 206 3.35 -0.15 2.67
#